data_AF-A0A1E5JMU8-F1
#
_entry.id   AF-A0A1E5JMU8-F1
#
_cell.length_a   1.000
_cell.length_b   1.000
_cell.length_c   1.000
_cell.angle_alpha   90.00
_cell.angle_beta   90.00
_cell.angle_gamma   90.00
#
_symmetry.space_group_name_H-M   'P 1'
#
loop_
_entity.id
_entity.type
_entity.pdbx_description
1 polymer ?
#
loop_
_entity_poly.entity_id
_entity_poly.type
_entity_poly.pdbx_seq_one_letter_code
_entity_poly.pdbx_strand_id
1 'polypeptide(L)'
;MAGLQQQTYKERVTLLRQTLCAIVADVLGLESGEEVGIKNDLLAMGMDSLMTLELRNRIHDKLNCPNLSLPIEYFINEPRIDKIAKNIANELDKVLENVPESLPAENPTEEIALCDFQYVFWVLNKMDYPYNAGMQLQIQGKLNREYVSQAFNFVVKQNPVFWLSFSKDVPIQTLKKEGQFKLVYEDISSNNNQTVLHQEFQNNMFSAISLTEPPLIRVYLYKINSELHELHIVMPHIIVDGPSCSILLNQFKNAMKLFSVAKNDY
;
A
#
# COMPACT_ATOMS: atom_id res chain seq x y z
N MET A 1 -10.94 -11.75 19.51
CA MET A 1 -12.37 -11.41 19.65
C MET A 1 -12.92 -11.83 21.02
N ALA A 2 -13.11 -13.13 21.32
CA ALA A 2 -13.87 -13.55 22.52
C ALA A 2 -13.29 -13.14 23.89
N GLY A 3 -11.97 -12.99 24.03
CA GLY A 3 -11.33 -12.70 25.32
C GLY A 3 -11.44 -11.24 25.79
N LEU A 4 -11.23 -10.26 24.90
CA LEU A 4 -11.17 -8.83 25.28
C LEU A 4 -12.56 -8.20 25.46
N GLN A 5 -13.59 -8.76 24.82
CA GLN A 5 -14.96 -8.22 24.81
C GLN A 5 -15.76 -8.62 26.06
N GLN A 6 -15.42 -9.73 26.72
CA GLN A 6 -16.09 -10.21 27.94
C GLN A 6 -15.40 -9.75 29.24
N GLN A 7 -14.32 -8.98 29.12
CA GLN A 7 -13.51 -8.53 30.24
C GLN A 7 -13.95 -7.15 30.71
N THR A 8 -13.80 -6.91 32.02
CA THR A 8 -13.98 -5.58 32.60
C THR A 8 -13.01 -4.59 31.95
N TYR A 9 -13.38 -3.31 31.90
CA TYR A 9 -12.52 -2.24 31.36
C TYR A 9 -11.09 -2.30 31.92
N LYS A 10 -10.94 -2.59 33.21
CA LYS A 10 -9.64 -2.71 33.90
C LYS A 10 -8.80 -3.90 33.40
N GLU A 11 -9.43 -5.06 33.18
CA GLU A 11 -8.77 -6.25 32.63
C GLU A 11 -8.36 -6.02 31.17
N ARG A 12 -9.24 -5.41 30.37
CA ARG A 12 -8.97 -5.07 28.97
C ARG A 12 -7.77 -4.13 28.83
N VAL A 13 -7.73 -3.05 29.61
CA VAL A 13 -6.58 -2.13 29.63
C VAL A 13 -5.29 -2.86 30.02
N THR A 14 -5.36 -3.85 30.91
CA THR A 14 -4.20 -4.63 31.32
C THR A 14 -3.67 -5.51 30.19
N LEU A 15 -4.55 -6.21 29.48
CA LEU A 15 -4.16 -7.00 28.30
C LEU A 15 -3.65 -6.13 27.14
N LEU A 16 -4.27 -4.97 26.92
CA LEU A 16 -3.82 -4.02 25.89
C LEU A 16 -2.42 -3.52 26.20
N ARG A 17 -2.08 -3.21 27.45
CA ARG A 17 -0.72 -2.82 27.84
C ARG A 17 0.31 -3.90 27.49
N GLN A 18 0.04 -5.15 27.86
CA GLN A 18 0.94 -6.27 27.55
C GLN A 18 1.15 -6.43 26.04
N THR A 19 0.05 -6.34 25.28
CA THR A 19 0.08 -6.44 23.82
C THR A 19 0.89 -5.30 23.21
N LEU A 20 0.66 -4.06 23.66
CA LEU A 20 1.37 -2.88 23.17
C LEU A 20 2.86 -2.92 23.51
N CYS A 21 3.24 -3.36 24.72
CA CYS A 21 4.64 -3.55 25.10
C CYS A 21 5.35 -4.52 24.14
N ALA A 22 4.71 -5.63 23.78
CA ALA A 22 5.27 -6.58 22.81
C ALA A 22 5.43 -5.96 21.41
N ILE A 23 4.40 -5.28 20.90
CA ILE A 23 4.45 -4.65 19.58
C ILE A 23 5.53 -3.55 19.54
N VAL A 24 5.64 -2.74 20.59
CA VAL A 24 6.62 -1.67 20.66
C VAL A 24 8.04 -2.22 20.77
N ALA A 25 8.26 -3.30 21.52
CA ALA A 25 9.56 -3.97 21.54
C ALA A 25 9.95 -4.46 20.15
N ASP A 26 9.03 -5.10 19.41
CA ASP A 26 9.28 -5.56 18.05
C ASP A 26 9.58 -4.41 17.07
N VAL A 27 8.94 -3.25 17.25
CA VAL A 27 9.16 -2.05 16.41
C VAL A 27 10.50 -1.39 16.74
N LEU A 28 10.88 -1.31 18.01
CA LEU A 28 12.15 -0.74 18.47
C LEU A 28 13.34 -1.72 18.35
N GLY A 29 13.09 -2.99 18.01
CA GLY A 29 14.12 -4.03 17.93
C GLY A 29 14.67 -4.48 19.29
N LEU A 30 13.87 -4.38 20.35
CA LEU A 30 14.22 -4.83 21.70
C LEU A 30 13.98 -6.33 21.87
N GLU A 31 14.69 -6.96 22.81
CA GLU A 31 14.60 -8.41 23.02
C GLU A 31 13.33 -8.81 23.77
N SER A 32 12.76 -7.91 24.58
CA SER A 32 11.54 -8.17 25.35
C SER A 32 10.64 -6.95 25.53
N GLY A 33 9.33 -7.20 25.55
CA GLY A 33 8.31 -6.22 25.95
C GLY A 33 8.44 -5.74 27.40
N GLU A 34 9.20 -6.44 28.25
CA GLU A 34 9.49 -6.02 29.63
C GLU A 34 10.40 -4.80 29.70
N GLU A 35 11.19 -4.56 28.64
CA GLU A 35 12.05 -3.36 28.51
C GLU A 35 11.22 -2.10 28.20
N VAL A 36 9.99 -2.29 27.70
CA VAL A 36 9.04 -1.21 27.41
C VAL A 36 8.23 -0.88 28.66
N GLY A 37 8.76 0.03 29.47
CA GLY A 37 8.07 0.52 30.66
C GLY A 37 6.72 1.18 30.30
N ILE A 38 5.66 0.79 31.02
CA ILE A 38 4.27 1.22 30.75
C ILE A 38 4.10 2.76 30.78
N LYS A 39 4.96 3.46 31.52
CA LYS A 39 4.97 4.93 31.66
C LYS A 39 6.09 5.61 30.88
N ASN A 40 6.93 4.85 30.19
CA ASN A 40 8.04 5.40 29.43
C ASN A 40 7.49 6.24 28.29
N ASP A 41 8.15 7.37 28.06
CA ASP A 41 7.91 8.16 26.87
C ASP A 41 8.55 7.43 25.68
N LEU A 42 7.73 6.97 24.75
CA LEU A 42 8.20 6.17 23.63
C LEU A 42 9.08 7.00 22.68
N LEU A 43 8.91 8.32 22.60
CA LEU A 43 9.81 9.19 21.84
C LEU A 43 11.21 9.18 22.45
N ALA A 44 11.30 9.21 23.78
CA ALA A 44 12.57 9.10 24.50
C ALA A 44 13.22 7.72 24.35
N MET A 45 12.44 6.69 23.99
CA MET A 45 12.93 5.35 23.65
C MET A 45 13.37 5.23 22.18
N GLY A 46 13.29 6.31 21.40
CA GLY A 46 13.76 6.34 20.01
C GLY A 46 12.69 6.08 18.96
N MET A 47 11.39 6.09 19.31
CA MET A 47 10.34 6.02 18.29
C MET A 47 10.32 7.29 17.43
N ASP A 48 10.22 7.12 16.12
CA ASP A 48 9.98 8.19 15.15
C ASP A 48 8.59 8.12 14.50
N SER A 49 8.32 9.01 13.55
CA SER A 49 7.02 9.10 12.86
C SER A 49 6.69 7.87 11.99
N LEU A 50 7.70 7.20 11.40
CA LEU A 50 7.50 5.99 10.61
C LEU A 50 7.21 4.80 11.52
N MET A 51 7.96 4.68 12.61
CA MET A 51 7.73 3.67 13.65
C MET A 51 6.35 3.83 14.31
N THR A 52 5.90 5.07 14.47
CA THR A 52 4.56 5.40 14.96
C THR A 52 3.47 4.89 14.02
N LEU A 53 3.65 5.07 12.70
CA LEU A 53 2.72 4.55 11.70
C LEU A 53 2.72 3.01 11.68
N GLU A 54 3.91 2.41 11.77
CA GLU A 54 4.07 0.95 11.84
C GLU A 54 3.41 0.35 13.09
N LEU A 55 3.63 0.96 14.26
CA LEU A 55 2.97 0.61 15.52
C LEU A 55 1.45 0.61 15.37
N ARG A 56 0.88 1.68 14.80
CA ARG A 56 -0.57 1.79 14.56
C ARG A 56 -1.07 0.64 13.68
N ASN A 57 -0.38 0.34 12.58
CA ASN A 57 -0.79 -0.73 11.67
C ASN A 57 -0.71 -2.11 12.34
N ARG A 58 0.38 -2.40 13.08
CA ARG A 58 0.52 -3.66 13.83
C ARG A 58 -0.56 -3.83 14.90
N ILE A 59 -1.03 -2.73 15.51
CA ILE A 59 -2.15 -2.77 16.45
C ILE A 59 -3.45 -3.17 15.74
N HIS A 60 -3.75 -2.59 14.57
CA HIS A 60 -4.92 -2.99 13.78
C HIS A 60 -4.89 -4.48 13.42
N ASP A 61 -3.74 -4.97 12.95
CA ASP A 61 -3.55 -6.38 12.60
C ASP A 61 -3.73 -7.29 13.82
N LYS A 62 -3.12 -6.93 14.97
CA LYS A 62 -3.18 -7.76 16.18
C LYS A 62 -4.58 -7.81 16.79
N LEU A 63 -5.35 -6.72 16.69
CA LEU A 63 -6.70 -6.63 17.20
C LEU A 63 -7.75 -7.23 16.24
N ASN A 64 -7.38 -7.51 14.98
CA ASN A 64 -8.30 -7.89 13.91
C ASN A 64 -9.47 -6.90 13.75
N CYS A 65 -9.21 -5.61 14.00
CA CYS A 65 -10.20 -4.54 13.91
C CYS A 65 -9.68 -3.46 12.96
N PRO A 66 -9.78 -3.65 11.64
CA PRO A 66 -9.29 -2.66 10.67
C PRO A 66 -10.05 -1.32 10.77
N ASN A 67 -11.30 -1.36 11.23
CA ASN A 67 -12.17 -0.18 11.35
C ASN A 67 -12.11 0.50 12.73
N LEU A 68 -11.23 0.06 13.64
CA LEU A 68 -11.07 0.71 14.93
C LEU A 68 -10.45 2.09 14.73
N SER A 69 -11.13 3.17 15.14
CA SER A 69 -10.55 4.52 15.00
C SER A 69 -9.31 4.64 15.88
N LEU A 70 -8.13 4.75 15.25
CA LEU A 70 -6.85 4.99 15.91
C LEU A 70 -6.20 6.26 15.35
N PRO A 71 -6.68 7.46 15.75
CA PRO A 71 -6.10 8.72 15.34
C PRO A 71 -4.60 8.77 15.67
N ILE A 72 -3.80 9.32 14.75
CA ILE A 72 -2.33 9.34 14.89
C ILE A 72 -1.89 10.15 16.13
N GLU A 73 -2.72 11.09 16.56
CA GLU A 73 -2.55 11.92 17.74
C GLU A 73 -2.41 11.09 19.01
N TYR A 74 -3.00 9.90 19.07
CA TYR A 74 -2.86 9.00 20.21
C TYR A 74 -1.43 8.50 20.40
N PHE A 75 -0.64 8.50 19.33
CA PHE A 75 0.73 7.98 19.29
C PHE A 75 1.78 9.10 19.20
N ILE A 76 1.36 10.36 19.17
CA ILE A 76 2.27 11.52 19.12
C ILE A 76 2.13 12.36 20.40
N ASN A 77 0.92 12.50 20.94
CA ASN A 77 0.65 13.36 22.09
C ASN A 77 0.79 12.59 23.42
N GLU A 78 2.02 12.60 23.96
CA GLU A 78 2.46 11.82 25.12
C GLU A 78 2.32 10.31 24.84
N PRO A 79 3.16 9.75 23.95
CA PRO A 79 3.06 8.36 23.56
C PRO A 79 3.55 7.47 24.68
N ARG A 80 2.62 7.10 25.56
CA ARG A 80 2.83 6.18 26.68
C ARG A 80 1.91 5.01 26.50
N ILE A 81 2.42 3.81 26.77
CA ILE A 81 1.67 2.56 26.65
C ILE A 81 0.37 2.62 27.46
N ASP A 82 0.40 3.22 28.67
CA ASP A 82 -0.79 3.30 29.51
C ASP A 82 -1.90 4.19 28.93
N LYS A 83 -1.52 5.29 28.28
CA LYS A 83 -2.44 6.25 27.65
C LYS A 83 -3.01 5.68 26.36
N ILE A 84 -2.15 5.11 25.52
CA ILE A 84 -2.53 4.43 24.28
C ILE A 84 -3.49 3.27 24.59
N ALA A 85 -3.19 2.43 25.59
CA ALA A 85 -4.06 1.33 26.00
C ALA A 85 -5.46 1.79 26.45
N LYS A 86 -5.55 2.90 27.20
CA LYS A 86 -6.83 3.48 27.63
C LYS A 86 -7.61 4.05 26.44
N ASN A 87 -6.95 4.75 25.54
CA ASN A 87 -7.58 5.29 24.33
C ASN A 87 -8.16 4.15 23.48
N ILE A 88 -7.38 3.10 23.24
CA ILE A 88 -7.84 1.90 22.51
C ILE A 88 -9.01 1.22 23.25
N ALA A 89 -8.93 1.09 24.58
CA ALA A 89 -10.02 0.49 25.36
C ALA A 89 -11.33 1.28 25.22
N ASN A 90 -11.26 2.61 25.27
CA ASN A 90 -12.41 3.49 25.09
C ASN A 90 -12.99 3.39 23.67
N GLU A 91 -12.16 3.35 22.63
CA GLU A 91 -12.62 3.16 21.25
C GLU A 91 -13.26 1.78 21.06
N LEU A 92 -12.72 0.74 21.70
CA LEU A 92 -13.34 -0.59 21.72
C LEU A 92 -14.69 -0.59 22.46
N ASP A 93 -14.83 0.14 23.56
CA ASP A 93 -16.12 0.29 24.25
C ASP A 93 -17.15 1.02 23.37
N LYS A 94 -16.74 2.06 22.64
CA LYS A 94 -17.63 2.72 21.66
C LYS A 94 -18.11 1.77 20.56
N VAL A 95 -17.24 0.86 20.09
CA VAL A 95 -17.55 -0.18 19.09
C VAL A 95 -18.42 -1.31 19.69
N LEU A 96 -18.41 -1.50 21.00
CA LEU A 96 -19.24 -2.50 21.70
C LEU A 96 -20.59 -1.94 22.13
N GLU A 97 -20.66 -0.67 22.49
CA GLU A 97 -21.89 0.05 22.84
C GLU A 97 -22.66 0.51 21.60
N ASN A 98 -21.96 0.78 20.50
CA ASN A 98 -22.55 1.04 19.19
C ASN A 98 -22.11 -0.05 18.25
N VAL A 99 -23.06 -0.85 17.74
CA VAL A 99 -22.85 -1.52 16.44
C VAL A 99 -22.45 -0.40 15.50
N PRO A 100 -21.20 -0.36 14.99
CA PRO A 100 -20.91 0.63 13.98
C PRO A 100 -21.85 0.30 12.84
N GLU A 101 -22.60 1.29 12.37
CA GLU A 101 -22.85 1.35 10.94
C GLU A 101 -21.52 1.00 10.31
N SER A 102 -21.46 -0.18 9.69
CA SER A 102 -20.47 -0.44 8.65
C SER A 102 -20.34 0.87 7.92
N LEU A 103 -19.11 1.41 7.80
CA LEU A 103 -18.86 2.38 6.73
C LEU A 103 -19.66 1.85 5.55
N PRO A 104 -20.67 2.59 5.05
CA PRO A 104 -21.54 2.06 4.01
C PRO A 104 -20.59 1.49 2.98
N ALA A 105 -20.78 0.22 2.61
CA ALA A 105 -19.97 -0.39 1.59
C ALA A 105 -19.94 0.62 0.44
N GLU A 106 -18.79 1.29 0.25
CA GLU A 106 -18.73 2.50 -0.58
C GLU A 106 -19.38 2.11 -1.89
N ASN A 107 -20.51 2.75 -2.22
CA ASN A 107 -21.18 2.41 -3.46
C ASN A 107 -20.13 2.64 -4.54
N PRO A 108 -19.79 1.63 -5.36
CA PRO A 108 -18.64 1.69 -6.26
C PRO A 108 -18.81 2.72 -7.40
N THR A 109 -19.81 3.58 -7.33
CA THR A 109 -20.22 4.59 -8.30
C THR A 109 -20.34 5.99 -7.70
N GLU A 110 -19.99 6.20 -6.43
CA GLU A 110 -20.00 7.53 -5.83
C GLU A 110 -18.83 8.37 -6.37
N GLU A 111 -19.15 9.58 -6.81
CA GLU A 111 -18.16 10.61 -7.14
C GLU A 111 -17.56 11.13 -5.83
N ILE A 112 -16.26 10.89 -5.64
CA ILE A 112 -15.54 11.24 -4.41
C ILE A 112 -14.67 12.47 -4.69
N ALA A 113 -14.73 13.49 -3.84
CA ALA A 113 -13.84 14.64 -3.93
C ALA A 113 -12.37 14.22 -3.79
N LEU A 114 -11.47 14.87 -4.54
CA LEU A 114 -10.03 14.60 -4.41
C LEU A 114 -9.51 15.08 -3.05
N CYS A 115 -8.57 14.32 -2.47
CA CYS A 115 -7.78 14.83 -1.37
C CYS A 115 -6.77 15.89 -1.85
N ASP A 116 -6.20 16.68 -0.94
CA ASP A 116 -5.27 17.77 -1.28
C ASP A 116 -4.10 17.30 -2.14
N PHE A 117 -3.53 16.13 -1.82
CA PHE A 117 -2.46 15.52 -2.60
C PHE A 117 -2.90 15.21 -4.05
N GLN A 118 -4.07 14.57 -4.20
CA GLN A 118 -4.61 14.24 -5.51
C GLN A 118 -4.96 15.51 -6.31
N TYR A 119 -5.49 16.54 -5.64
CA TYR A 119 -5.85 17.81 -6.25
C TYR A 119 -4.65 18.50 -6.91
N VAL A 120 -3.49 18.52 -6.25
CA VAL A 120 -2.26 19.09 -6.82
C VAL A 120 -1.90 18.41 -8.14
N PHE A 121 -1.84 17.08 -8.18
CA PHE A 121 -1.50 16.36 -9.41
C PHE A 121 -2.59 16.46 -10.49
N TRP A 122 -3.84 16.57 -10.08
CA TRP A 122 -4.96 16.81 -10.99
C TRP A 122 -4.84 18.18 -11.68
N VAL A 123 -4.48 19.23 -10.93
CA VAL A 123 -4.21 20.56 -11.50
C VAL A 123 -3.01 20.52 -12.45
N LEU A 124 -1.92 19.85 -12.08
CA LEU A 124 -0.76 19.68 -12.96
C LEU A 124 -1.14 18.98 -14.28
N ASN A 125 -1.94 17.92 -14.19
CA ASN A 125 -2.43 17.22 -15.37
C ASN A 125 -3.30 18.12 -16.27
N LYS A 126 -4.16 18.97 -15.69
CA LYS A 126 -4.95 19.97 -16.43
C LYS A 126 -4.11 21.02 -17.15
N MET A 127 -2.91 21.29 -16.66
CA MET A 127 -1.96 22.23 -17.27
C MET A 127 -1.03 21.55 -18.28
N ASP A 128 -1.36 20.33 -18.73
CA ASP A 128 -0.56 19.51 -19.63
C ASP A 128 0.84 19.16 -19.06
N TYR A 129 0.97 19.11 -17.73
CA TYR A 129 2.16 18.62 -17.01
C TYR A 129 1.85 17.28 -16.32
N PRO A 130 1.70 16.16 -17.07
CA PRO A 130 1.48 14.86 -16.46
C PRO A 130 2.67 14.48 -15.57
N TYR A 131 2.38 14.12 -14.33
CA TYR A 131 3.40 13.75 -13.36
C TYR A 131 3.33 12.24 -13.10
N ASN A 132 4.25 11.51 -13.72
CA ASN A 132 4.37 10.07 -13.56
C ASN A 132 5.43 9.71 -12.52
N ALA A 133 5.22 8.61 -11.82
CA ALA A 133 6.21 7.89 -11.04
C ALA A 133 6.62 6.62 -11.79
N GLY A 134 7.92 6.35 -11.85
CA GLY A 134 8.49 5.24 -12.60
C GLY A 134 9.42 4.38 -11.77
N MET A 135 9.46 3.09 -12.10
CA MET A 135 10.41 2.13 -11.54
C MET A 135 11.07 1.37 -12.69
N GLN A 136 12.40 1.28 -12.65
CA GLN A 136 13.22 0.50 -13.58
C GLN A 136 13.93 -0.60 -12.80
N LEU A 137 13.65 -1.86 -13.13
CA LEU A 137 14.11 -3.02 -12.37
C LEU A 137 14.76 -4.04 -13.30
N GLN A 138 15.98 -4.45 -12.97
CA GLN A 138 16.63 -5.58 -13.65
C GLN A 138 16.32 -6.88 -12.94
N ILE A 139 15.94 -7.88 -13.72
CA ILE A 139 15.60 -9.23 -13.26
C ILE A 139 16.61 -10.20 -13.85
N GLN A 140 17.39 -10.82 -12.99
CA GLN A 140 18.33 -11.88 -13.34
C GLN A 140 17.67 -13.25 -13.21
N GLY A 141 17.97 -14.14 -14.15
CA GLY A 141 17.42 -15.48 -14.27
C GLY A 141 16.37 -15.62 -15.37
N LYS A 142 15.98 -16.88 -15.62
CA LYS A 142 14.89 -17.23 -16.52
C LYS A 142 13.58 -16.61 -16.05
N LEU A 143 12.90 -15.92 -16.97
CA LEU A 143 11.64 -15.27 -16.71
C LEU A 143 10.58 -15.74 -17.72
N ASN A 144 9.48 -16.28 -17.22
CA ASN A 144 8.34 -16.61 -18.06
C ASN A 144 7.43 -15.37 -18.19
N ARG A 145 7.28 -14.87 -19.41
CA ARG A 145 6.47 -13.68 -19.73
C ARG A 145 5.01 -13.85 -19.29
N GLU A 146 4.43 -15.03 -19.49
CA GLU A 146 3.03 -15.29 -19.14
C GLU A 146 2.82 -15.17 -17.63
N TYR A 147 3.77 -15.64 -16.81
CA TYR A 147 3.71 -15.48 -15.35
C TYR A 147 3.82 -14.01 -14.93
N VAL A 148 4.69 -13.23 -15.56
CA VAL A 148 4.77 -11.77 -15.31
C VAL A 148 3.44 -11.10 -15.63
N SER A 149 2.86 -11.42 -16.79
CA SER A 149 1.57 -10.85 -17.21
C SER A 149 0.43 -11.24 -16.26
N GLN A 150 0.40 -12.51 -15.80
CA GLN A 150 -0.62 -12.99 -14.87
C GLN A 150 -0.46 -12.37 -13.48
N ALA A 151 0.79 -12.27 -12.98
CA ALA A 151 1.10 -11.67 -11.70
C ALA A 151 0.67 -10.20 -11.65
N PHE A 152 1.04 -9.39 -12.65
CA PHE A 152 0.58 -8.00 -12.71
C PHE A 152 -0.93 -7.89 -12.87
N ASN A 153 -1.55 -8.69 -13.73
CA ASN A 153 -3.00 -8.68 -13.88
C ASN A 153 -3.73 -9.01 -12.55
N PHE A 154 -3.21 -9.96 -11.78
CA PHE A 154 -3.72 -10.27 -10.44
C PHE A 154 -3.57 -9.07 -9.50
N VAL A 155 -2.38 -8.49 -9.41
CA VAL A 155 -2.11 -7.34 -8.54
C VAL A 155 -2.96 -6.14 -8.92
N VAL A 156 -3.07 -5.81 -10.21
CA VAL A 156 -3.89 -4.69 -10.69
C VAL A 156 -5.37 -4.91 -10.35
N LYS A 157 -5.89 -6.13 -10.51
CA LYS A 157 -7.29 -6.44 -10.14
C LYS A 157 -7.57 -6.33 -8.65
N GLN A 158 -6.60 -6.62 -7.79
CA GLN A 158 -6.77 -6.59 -6.34
C GLN A 158 -6.71 -5.17 -5.74
N ASN A 159 -6.13 -4.20 -6.46
CA ASN A 159 -5.94 -2.84 -5.95
C ASN A 159 -6.91 -1.87 -6.64
N PRO A 160 -7.94 -1.35 -5.95
CA PRO A 160 -8.93 -0.43 -6.53
C PRO A 160 -8.33 0.86 -7.09
N VAL A 161 -7.18 1.30 -6.57
CA VAL A 161 -6.52 2.55 -6.95
C VAL A 161 -6.18 2.61 -8.45
N PHE A 162 -5.86 1.48 -9.06
CA PHE A 162 -5.60 1.42 -10.50
C PHE A 162 -6.85 1.58 -11.35
N TRP A 163 -8.03 1.41 -10.76
CA TRP A 163 -9.33 1.49 -11.43
C TRP A 163 -10.03 2.83 -11.18
N LEU A 164 -9.33 3.79 -10.58
CA LEU A 164 -9.85 5.15 -10.44
C LEU A 164 -9.88 5.86 -11.80
N SER A 165 -10.88 6.70 -11.98
CA SER A 165 -11.02 7.64 -13.09
C SER A 165 -11.19 9.03 -12.51
N PHE A 166 -10.39 9.99 -12.96
CA PHE A 166 -10.42 11.37 -12.49
C PHE A 166 -11.11 12.24 -13.53
N SER A 167 -12.12 13.02 -13.12
CA SER A 167 -12.86 13.90 -14.04
C SER A 167 -11.95 14.97 -14.63
N LYS A 168 -12.17 15.34 -15.90
CA LYS A 168 -11.43 16.44 -16.53
C LYS A 168 -11.94 17.82 -16.13
N ASP A 169 -13.13 17.92 -15.57
CA ASP A 169 -13.79 19.21 -15.37
C ASP A 169 -13.80 19.60 -13.90
N VAL A 170 -14.14 18.66 -13.04
CA VAL A 170 -14.29 18.83 -11.59
C VAL A 170 -13.30 17.95 -10.81
N PRO A 171 -12.81 18.39 -9.64
CA PRO A 171 -11.85 17.63 -8.85
C PRO A 171 -12.54 16.49 -8.09
N ILE A 172 -12.96 15.48 -8.83
CA ILE A 172 -13.57 14.25 -8.33
C ILE A 172 -12.89 13.02 -8.95
N GLN A 173 -12.97 11.91 -8.24
CA GLN A 173 -12.60 10.57 -8.70
C GLN A 173 -13.80 9.61 -8.60
N THR A 174 -13.83 8.62 -9.47
CA THR A 174 -14.83 7.56 -9.46
C THR A 174 -14.13 6.23 -9.67
N LEU A 175 -14.61 5.18 -9.00
CA LEU A 175 -14.12 3.82 -9.21
C LEU A 175 -14.76 3.24 -10.49
N LYS A 176 -13.94 2.98 -11.51
CA LYS A 176 -14.37 2.40 -12.80
C LYS A 176 -13.63 1.08 -13.04
N LYS A 177 -14.24 -0.03 -12.64
CA LYS A 177 -13.70 -1.40 -12.84
C LYS A 177 -13.89 -1.93 -14.26
N GLU A 178 -13.78 -1.05 -15.24
CA GLU A 178 -13.85 -1.39 -16.67
C GLU A 178 -12.46 -1.26 -17.29
N GLY A 179 -12.11 -2.20 -18.16
CA GLY A 179 -10.83 -2.23 -18.86
C GLY A 179 -10.03 -3.50 -18.61
N GLN A 180 -8.86 -3.57 -19.23
CA GLN A 180 -7.97 -4.74 -19.15
C GLN A 180 -6.52 -4.28 -19.03
N PHE A 181 -5.84 -4.80 -18.00
CA PHE A 181 -4.39 -4.66 -17.90
C PHE A 181 -3.68 -5.36 -19.06
N LYS A 182 -2.68 -4.71 -19.64
CA LYS A 182 -1.85 -5.25 -20.72
C LYS A 182 -0.37 -5.08 -20.35
N LEU A 183 0.37 -6.18 -20.38
CA LEU A 183 1.83 -6.16 -20.33
C LEU A 183 2.36 -5.87 -21.74
N VAL A 184 3.12 -4.79 -21.90
CA VAL A 184 3.89 -4.54 -23.11
C VAL A 184 5.17 -5.37 -23.01
N TYR A 185 5.49 -6.10 -24.07
CA TYR A 185 6.67 -6.96 -24.11
C TYR A 185 7.47 -6.71 -25.37
N GLU A 186 8.78 -6.60 -25.22
CA GLU A 186 9.70 -6.42 -26.33
C GLU A 186 10.94 -7.32 -26.15
N ASP A 187 11.33 -8.02 -27.21
CA ASP A 187 12.55 -8.82 -27.24
C ASP A 187 13.66 -8.02 -27.93
N ILE A 188 14.53 -7.41 -27.12
CA ILE A 188 15.64 -6.59 -27.59
C ILE A 188 16.96 -7.36 -27.61
N SER A 189 16.92 -8.69 -27.47
CA SER A 189 18.14 -9.50 -27.37
C SER A 189 19.05 -9.44 -28.60
N SER A 190 18.49 -9.06 -29.75
CA SER A 190 19.22 -8.82 -30.99
C SER A 190 19.89 -7.43 -31.06
N ASN A 191 19.49 -6.49 -30.20
CA ASN A 191 19.95 -5.09 -30.20
C ASN A 191 20.15 -4.60 -28.75
N ASN A 192 20.87 -5.38 -27.94
CA ASN A 192 21.09 -5.16 -26.51
C ASN A 192 22.02 -3.96 -26.24
N ASN A 193 21.50 -2.75 -26.41
CA ASN A 193 22.19 -1.53 -26.07
C ASN A 193 21.56 -0.90 -24.81
N GLN A 194 22.31 -0.87 -23.71
CA GLN A 194 21.85 -0.29 -22.44
C GLN A 194 21.41 1.19 -22.56
N THR A 195 22.00 1.94 -23.50
CA THR A 195 21.59 3.33 -23.76
C THR A 195 20.16 3.40 -24.32
N VAL A 196 19.75 2.40 -25.11
CA VAL A 196 18.37 2.31 -25.64
C VAL A 196 17.39 2.07 -24.51
N LEU A 197 17.69 1.17 -23.57
CA LEU A 197 16.81 0.91 -22.42
C LEU A 197 16.59 2.14 -21.53
N HIS A 198 17.65 2.91 -21.27
CA HIS A 198 17.50 4.16 -20.52
C HIS A 198 16.62 5.18 -21.25
N GLN A 199 16.81 5.33 -22.57
CA GLN A 199 15.96 6.19 -23.39
C GLN A 199 14.52 5.71 -23.42
N GLU A 200 14.30 4.40 -23.53
CA GLU A 200 12.97 3.79 -23.45
C GLU A 200 12.32 4.04 -22.09
N PHE A 201 13.04 3.96 -20.98
CA PHE A 201 12.49 4.31 -19.68
C PHE A 201 12.05 5.78 -19.61
N GLN A 202 12.86 6.71 -20.13
CA GLN A 202 12.47 8.12 -20.23
C GLN A 202 11.23 8.30 -21.12
N ASN A 203 11.18 7.67 -22.29
CA ASN A 203 10.02 7.72 -23.19
C ASN A 203 8.76 7.18 -22.51
N ASN A 204 8.87 6.07 -21.79
CA ASN A 204 7.78 5.49 -21.00
C ASN A 204 7.30 6.45 -19.90
N MET A 205 8.23 7.15 -19.24
CA MET A 205 7.92 8.16 -18.21
C MET A 205 7.17 9.38 -18.77
N PHE A 206 7.51 9.83 -19.98
CA PHE A 206 6.84 10.95 -20.64
C PHE A 206 5.59 10.56 -21.42
N SER A 207 5.34 9.25 -21.57
CA SER A 207 4.13 8.76 -22.23
C SER A 207 2.89 9.12 -21.41
N ALA A 208 1.92 9.76 -22.06
CA ALA A 208 0.70 10.20 -21.41
C ALA A 208 -0.11 9.00 -20.89
N ILE A 209 -0.45 9.01 -19.60
CA ILE A 209 -1.43 8.10 -19.00
C ILE A 209 -2.71 8.91 -18.79
N SER A 210 -3.76 8.57 -19.52
CA SER A 210 -5.06 9.22 -19.39
C SER A 210 -5.65 8.95 -18.01
N LEU A 211 -5.84 10.00 -17.20
CA LEU A 211 -6.43 9.87 -15.85
C LEU A 211 -7.93 9.49 -15.89
N THR A 212 -8.58 9.58 -17.06
CA THR A 212 -9.99 9.20 -17.23
C THR A 212 -10.16 7.71 -17.58
N GLU A 213 -9.08 7.03 -17.99
CA GLU A 213 -9.14 5.68 -18.57
C GLU A 213 -8.28 4.68 -17.77
N PRO A 214 -8.88 4.01 -16.77
CA PRO A 214 -8.19 2.92 -16.09
C PRO A 214 -7.93 1.71 -17.02
N PRO A 215 -6.96 0.84 -16.68
CA PRO A 215 -6.15 0.90 -15.47
C PRO A 215 -5.03 1.96 -15.54
N LEU A 216 -4.80 2.67 -14.43
CA LEU A 216 -3.80 3.75 -14.30
C LEU A 216 -2.38 3.23 -14.03
N ILE A 217 -1.96 2.23 -14.80
CA ILE A 217 -0.61 1.64 -14.71
C ILE A 217 -0.18 1.16 -16.09
N ARG A 218 1.10 1.32 -16.42
CA ARG A 218 1.74 0.78 -17.61
C ARG A 218 2.94 -0.05 -17.18
N VAL A 219 3.04 -1.25 -17.72
CA VAL A 219 4.15 -2.18 -17.43
C VAL A 219 4.74 -2.65 -18.73
N TYR A 220 6.07 -2.52 -18.83
CA TYR A 220 6.86 -2.92 -19.98
C TYR A 220 7.89 -3.95 -19.51
N LEU A 221 7.99 -5.05 -20.25
CA LEU A 221 8.97 -6.11 -20.02
C LEU A 221 9.88 -6.23 -21.25
N TYR A 222 11.15 -5.93 -21.05
CA TYR A 222 12.18 -6.06 -22.07
C TYR A 222 13.00 -7.32 -21.80
N LYS A 223 13.07 -8.21 -22.79
CA LYS A 223 14.00 -9.34 -22.75
C LYS A 223 15.35 -8.91 -23.33
N ILE A 224 16.37 -8.92 -22.48
CA ILE A 224 17.75 -8.57 -22.86
C ILE A 224 18.49 -9.83 -23.35
N ASN A 225 18.35 -10.94 -22.63
CA ASN A 225 18.77 -12.27 -23.06
C ASN A 225 17.96 -13.34 -22.30
N SER A 226 18.35 -14.61 -22.37
CA SER A 226 17.62 -15.70 -21.69
C SER A 226 17.60 -15.61 -20.15
N GLU A 227 18.56 -14.90 -19.56
CA GLU A 227 18.79 -14.80 -18.11
C GLU A 227 18.78 -13.36 -17.61
N LEU A 228 18.45 -12.38 -18.45
CA LEU A 228 18.43 -10.98 -18.08
C LEU A 228 17.25 -10.27 -18.75
N HIS A 229 16.47 -9.57 -17.93
CA HIS A 229 15.28 -8.85 -18.32
C HIS A 229 15.24 -7.51 -17.60
N GLU A 230 14.52 -6.55 -18.17
CA GLU A 230 14.27 -5.26 -17.54
C GLU A 230 12.77 -4.96 -17.53
N LEU A 231 12.30 -4.48 -16.39
CA LEU A 231 10.90 -4.19 -16.14
C LEU A 231 10.75 -2.70 -15.86
N HIS A 232 9.93 -2.02 -16.66
CA HIS A 232 9.51 -0.65 -16.41
C HIS A 232 8.07 -0.65 -15.91
N ILE A 233 7.84 0.04 -14.80
CA ILE A 233 6.50 0.27 -14.24
C ILE A 233 6.29 1.77 -14.18
N VAL A 234 5.24 2.28 -14.82
CA VAL A 234 4.91 3.71 -14.86
C VAL A 234 3.47 3.90 -14.41
N MET A 235 3.26 4.81 -13.47
CA MET A 235 1.97 5.12 -12.86
C MET A 235 1.86 6.64 -12.67
N PRO A 236 0.67 7.26 -12.79
CA PRO A 236 0.52 8.67 -12.47
C PRO A 236 0.65 8.86 -10.95
N HIS A 237 1.42 9.86 -10.53
CA HIS A 237 1.74 10.10 -9.11
C HIS A 237 0.50 10.47 -8.27
N ILE A 238 -0.60 10.84 -8.92
CA ILE A 238 -1.91 11.06 -8.28
C ILE A 238 -2.43 9.81 -7.52
N ILE A 239 -1.99 8.60 -7.88
CA ILE A 239 -2.43 7.34 -7.25
C ILE A 239 -1.35 6.61 -6.44
N VAL A 240 -0.12 7.12 -6.40
CA VAL A 240 1.01 6.36 -5.83
C VAL A 240 2.02 7.26 -5.13
N ASP A 241 2.64 6.72 -4.09
CA ASP A 241 3.77 7.29 -3.37
C ASP A 241 4.91 6.26 -3.23
N GLY A 242 6.03 6.66 -2.63
CA GLY A 242 7.20 5.79 -2.43
C GLY A 242 6.87 4.47 -1.69
N PRO A 243 6.21 4.51 -0.51
CA PRO A 243 5.77 3.30 0.19
C PRO A 243 4.84 2.40 -0.65
N SER A 244 3.90 2.97 -1.39
CA SER A 244 2.99 2.23 -2.27
C SER A 244 3.74 1.46 -3.36
N CYS A 245 4.82 2.01 -3.91
CA CYS A 245 5.69 1.30 -4.86
C CYS A 245 6.30 0.03 -4.24
N SER A 246 6.74 0.09 -2.98
CA SER A 246 7.29 -1.08 -2.27
C SER A 246 6.23 -2.16 -2.03
N ILE A 247 5.00 -1.75 -1.67
CA ILE A 247 3.87 -2.66 -1.51
C ILE A 247 3.54 -3.35 -2.84
N LEU A 248 3.48 -2.59 -3.93
CA LEU A 248 3.24 -3.10 -5.28
C LEU A 248 4.25 -4.17 -5.68
N LEU A 249 5.55 -3.93 -5.45
CA LEU A 249 6.60 -4.91 -5.75
C LEU A 249 6.49 -6.17 -4.90
N ASN A 250 6.16 -6.05 -3.62
CA ASN A 250 5.97 -7.20 -2.75
C ASN A 250 4.77 -8.04 -3.19
N GLN A 251 3.65 -7.40 -3.54
CA GLN A 251 2.48 -8.08 -4.10
C GLN A 251 2.82 -8.78 -5.42
N PHE A 252 3.54 -8.13 -6.33
CA PHE A 252 4.00 -8.71 -7.59
C PHE A 252 4.92 -9.92 -7.35
N LYS A 253 5.91 -9.80 -6.47
CA LYS A 253 6.82 -10.90 -6.11
C LYS A 253 6.07 -12.11 -5.56
N ASN A 254 5.07 -11.88 -4.71
CA ASN A 254 4.25 -12.96 -4.16
C ASN A 254 3.37 -13.60 -5.24
N ALA A 255 2.75 -12.80 -6.11
CA ALA A 255 1.97 -13.30 -7.23
C ALA A 255 2.83 -14.13 -8.20
N MET A 256 4.05 -13.70 -8.51
CA MET A 256 5.01 -14.45 -9.33
C MET A 256 5.29 -15.85 -8.77
N LYS A 257 5.46 -15.96 -7.44
CA LYS A 257 5.65 -17.28 -6.79
C LYS A 257 4.43 -18.17 -7.00
N LEU A 258 3.23 -17.64 -6.77
CA LEU A 258 1.97 -18.40 -6.93
C LEU A 258 1.84 -18.97 -8.36
N PHE A 259 2.04 -18.15 -9.39
CA PHE A 259 1.92 -18.59 -10.78
C PHE A 259 3.07 -19.49 -11.24
N SER A 260 4.27 -19.36 -10.66
CA SER A 260 5.38 -20.27 -10.94
C SER A 260 5.19 -21.68 -10.37
N VAL A 261 4.48 -21.81 -9.24
CA VAL A 261 4.22 -23.10 -8.57
C VAL A 261 3.01 -23.80 -9.18
N ALA A 262 1.92 -23.07 -9.45
CA ALA A 262 0.64 -23.63 -9.92
C ALA A 262 0.69 -24.38 -11.27
N LYS A 263 1.82 -24.32 -12.00
CA LYS A 263 2.03 -25.04 -13.27
C LYS A 263 3.07 -26.16 -13.21
N ASN A 264 3.74 -26.36 -12.08
CA ASN A 264 4.61 -27.53 -11.87
C ASN A 264 3.85 -28.76 -11.34
N ASP A 265 2.55 -28.63 -11.07
CA ASP A 265 1.67 -29.67 -10.53
C ASP A 265 0.80 -30.39 -11.60
N TYR A 266 1.17 -30.32 -12.89
CA TYR A 266 0.47 -31.04 -13.98
C TYR A 266 1.44 -31.76 -14.92
#